data_AF-A0A327ND09-F1
#
_entry.id   AF-A0A327ND09-F1
#
_cell.length_a   1.000
_cell.length_b   1.000
_cell.length_c   1.000
_cell.angle_alpha   90.00
_cell.angle_beta   90.00
_cell.angle_gamma   90.00
#
_symmetry.space_group_name_H-M   'P 1'
#
loop_
_entity.id
_entity.type
_entity.pdbx_description
1 polymer ?
#
loop_
_entity_poly.entity_id
_entity_poly.type
_entity_poly.pdbx_seq_one_letter_code
_entity_poly.pdbx_strand_id
1 'polypeptide(L)'
;MVIGDYNNDGWIDLALASSGALDFRILTNNGNGTLTAAPTQLLANGGSYITANDFNADGLLDIAAIDFVQSVAAVKIFKNIGNATFTALASYSVTQGPTVVSSGDLNGDNRPDLVVGSFYNNAFDIFLNTGNGQFTLLHTETKVSSPRAILIQDVNGDQKPDLILTHWEEFTISVWINNGNGTFQKGIYYATGNSPGEASLADIDGDGLPDLAISNKNNNTISILRNKGQGHFGSASIVATPLPV
;
A
#
# COMPACT_ATOMS: atom_id res chain seq x y z
N MET A 1 -2.48 -8.99 3.17
CA MET A 1 -1.33 -9.71 3.77
C MET A 1 -0.11 -8.85 3.56
N VAL A 2 0.74 -8.76 4.56
CA VAL A 2 2.09 -8.21 4.44
C VAL A 2 3.08 -9.19 5.06
N ILE A 3 4.34 -9.11 4.67
CA ILE A 3 5.38 -10.06 5.08
C ILE A 3 6.54 -9.29 5.71
N GLY A 4 7.24 -9.93 6.63
CA GLY A 4 8.36 -9.33 7.34
C GLY A 4 8.81 -10.22 8.49
N ASP A 5 9.97 -9.96 9.05
CA ASP A 5 10.43 -10.63 10.28
C ASP A 5 9.83 -9.88 11.49
N TYR A 6 8.76 -10.41 12.11
CA TYR A 6 8.03 -9.72 13.19
C TYR A 6 8.52 -10.11 14.58
N ASN A 7 9.32 -11.17 14.69
CA ASN A 7 9.89 -11.64 15.95
C ASN A 7 11.44 -11.55 16.00
N ASN A 8 12.07 -11.03 14.94
CA ASN A 8 13.52 -10.89 14.76
C ASN A 8 14.27 -12.23 14.83
N ASP A 9 13.67 -13.32 14.33
CA ASP A 9 14.31 -14.63 14.29
C ASP A 9 15.08 -14.92 12.98
N GLY A 10 15.05 -13.98 12.04
CA GLY A 10 15.71 -14.04 10.75
C GLY A 10 14.90 -14.72 9.65
N TRP A 11 13.69 -15.23 9.95
CA TRP A 11 12.78 -15.80 8.98
C TRP A 11 11.65 -14.81 8.64
N ILE A 12 11.19 -14.86 7.40
CA ILE A 12 10.07 -14.02 6.97
C ILE A 12 8.77 -14.64 7.43
N ASP A 13 8.02 -13.88 8.23
CA ASP A 13 6.69 -14.17 8.75
C ASP A 13 5.59 -13.56 7.88
N LEU A 14 4.32 -13.88 8.18
CA LEU A 14 3.15 -13.33 7.52
C LEU A 14 2.27 -12.57 8.51
N ALA A 15 1.87 -11.35 8.16
CA ALA A 15 0.76 -10.64 8.80
C ALA A 15 -0.48 -10.68 7.90
N LEU A 16 -1.60 -11.10 8.48
CA LEU A 16 -2.87 -11.28 7.79
C LEU A 16 -3.95 -10.42 8.45
N ALA A 17 -4.67 -9.64 7.65
CA ALA A 17 -5.93 -9.03 8.02
C ALA A 17 -7.02 -9.62 7.12
N SER A 18 -8.20 -9.88 7.69
CA SER A 18 -9.30 -10.53 6.97
C SER A 18 -10.55 -9.66 7.02
N SER A 19 -11.25 -9.54 5.89
CA SER A 19 -12.41 -8.67 5.73
C SER A 19 -13.66 -9.07 6.51
N GLY A 20 -13.62 -10.18 7.25
CA GLY A 20 -14.66 -10.59 8.20
C GLY A 20 -14.17 -10.74 9.64
N ALA A 21 -12.85 -10.69 9.87
CA ALA A 21 -12.27 -10.74 11.20
C ALA A 21 -11.99 -9.30 11.64
N LEU A 22 -12.40 -8.92 12.84
CA LEU A 22 -12.09 -7.61 13.41
C LEU A 22 -10.64 -7.57 13.93
N ASP A 23 -9.73 -8.30 13.29
CA ASP A 23 -8.40 -8.64 13.78
C ASP A 23 -7.35 -8.69 12.68
N PHE A 24 -6.09 -8.56 13.09
CA PHE A 24 -4.96 -9.05 12.33
C PHE A 24 -4.25 -10.15 13.12
N ARG A 25 -3.56 -11.02 12.39
CA ARG A 25 -2.83 -12.18 12.93
C ARG A 25 -1.45 -12.24 12.33
N ILE A 26 -0.47 -12.57 13.16
CA ILE A 26 0.87 -12.93 12.71
C ILE A 26 1.00 -14.44 12.67
N LEU A 27 1.55 -14.95 11.58
CA LEU A 27 1.97 -16.33 11.43
C LEU A 27 3.50 -16.33 11.34
N THR A 28 4.16 -16.73 12.43
CA THR A 28 5.62 -16.77 12.49
C THR A 28 6.16 -17.99 11.77
N ASN A 29 7.25 -17.83 11.02
CA ASN A 29 7.88 -18.87 10.24
C ASN A 29 8.90 -19.62 11.09
N ASN A 30 8.69 -20.93 11.25
CA ASN A 30 9.56 -21.77 12.08
C ASN A 30 10.89 -22.17 11.39
N GLY A 31 11.20 -21.61 10.21
CA GLY A 31 12.43 -21.88 9.44
C GLY A 31 12.48 -23.26 8.76
N ASN A 32 11.40 -24.04 8.86
CA ASN A 32 11.30 -25.40 8.32
C ASN A 32 10.12 -25.59 7.37
N GLY A 33 9.58 -24.49 6.83
CA GLY A 33 8.41 -24.48 5.95
C GLY A 33 7.07 -24.62 6.68
N THR A 34 7.05 -24.51 8.00
CA THR A 34 5.82 -24.47 8.81
C THR A 34 5.61 -23.11 9.45
N LEU A 35 4.34 -22.78 9.74
CA LEU A 35 3.94 -21.53 10.36
C LEU A 35 3.28 -21.78 11.73
N THR A 36 3.59 -20.91 12.69
CA THR A 36 2.94 -20.89 14.01
C THR A 36 2.12 -19.62 14.14
N ALA A 37 0.85 -19.72 14.54
CA ALA A 37 0.03 -18.53 14.78
C ALA A 37 0.42 -17.89 16.11
N ALA A 38 0.81 -16.61 16.07
CA ALA A 38 0.93 -15.77 17.25
C ALA A 38 -0.47 -15.41 17.79
N PRO A 39 -0.59 -14.92 19.05
CA PRO A 39 -1.86 -14.44 19.58
C PRO A 39 -2.48 -13.36 18.67
N THR A 40 -3.76 -13.53 18.35
CA THR A 40 -4.56 -12.58 17.56
C THR A 40 -4.61 -11.20 18.23
N GLN A 41 -4.45 -10.14 17.43
CA GLN A 41 -4.61 -8.77 17.89
C GLN A 41 -5.86 -8.14 17.26
N LEU A 42 -6.79 -7.72 18.11
CA LEU A 42 -8.05 -7.13 17.66
C LEU A 42 -7.79 -5.72 17.13
N LEU A 43 -8.27 -5.43 15.92
CA LEU A 43 -8.32 -4.10 15.31
C LEU A 43 -9.41 -3.21 15.94
N ALA A 44 -10.13 -3.77 16.92
CA ALA A 44 -11.42 -3.36 17.45
C ALA A 44 -12.56 -3.42 16.41
N ASN A 45 -12.30 -3.12 15.13
CA ASN A 45 -13.34 -2.77 14.15
C ASN A 45 -12.90 -3.00 12.68
N GLY A 46 -13.28 -4.14 12.07
CA GLY A 46 -13.52 -4.29 10.61
C GLY A 46 -12.36 -4.21 9.61
N GLY A 47 -11.12 -3.97 10.05
CA GLY A 47 -10.00 -3.70 9.16
C GLY A 47 -9.53 -4.86 8.27
N SER A 48 -9.52 -4.66 6.95
CA SER A 48 -9.03 -5.68 5.98
C SER A 48 -7.65 -5.39 5.40
N TYR A 49 -7.15 -4.16 5.56
CA TYR A 49 -5.97 -3.68 4.85
C TYR A 49 -4.93 -3.22 5.85
N ILE A 50 -3.72 -3.75 5.68
CA ILE A 50 -2.59 -3.52 6.56
C ILE A 50 -1.34 -3.24 5.73
N THR A 51 -0.44 -2.44 6.29
CA THR A 51 0.93 -2.26 5.83
C THR A 51 1.88 -2.39 7.01
N ALA A 52 3.14 -2.73 6.74
CA ALA A 52 4.15 -2.99 7.77
C ALA A 52 5.43 -2.20 7.48
N ASN A 53 5.95 -1.53 8.52
CA ASN A 53 7.22 -0.80 8.48
C ASN A 53 7.65 -0.46 9.91
N ASP A 54 8.90 -0.09 10.12
CA ASP A 54 9.34 0.46 11.41
C ASP A 54 8.90 1.92 11.52
N PHE A 55 7.71 2.17 12.04
CA PHE A 55 7.14 3.51 12.13
C PHE A 55 7.72 4.33 13.28
N ASN A 56 8.35 3.67 14.25
CA ASN A 56 8.84 4.31 15.46
C ASN A 56 10.37 4.32 15.61
N ALA A 57 11.09 3.78 14.61
CA ALA A 57 12.54 3.69 14.53
C ALA A 57 13.18 2.88 15.67
N ASP A 58 12.50 1.83 16.16
CA ASP A 58 13.04 0.93 17.19
C ASP A 58 13.59 -0.39 16.64
N GLY A 59 13.60 -0.55 15.32
CA GLY A 59 14.13 -1.71 14.62
C GLY A 59 13.17 -2.90 14.57
N LEU A 60 11.92 -2.73 14.99
CA LEU A 60 10.87 -3.74 14.87
C LEU A 60 9.84 -3.30 13.83
N LEU A 61 9.35 -4.25 13.03
CA LEU A 61 8.27 -3.95 12.09
C LEU A 61 6.96 -3.74 12.85
N ASP A 62 6.43 -2.53 12.76
CA ASP A 62 5.11 -2.12 13.23
C ASP A 62 4.03 -2.38 12.15
N ILE A 63 2.76 -2.25 12.51
CA ILE A 63 1.62 -2.41 11.60
C ILE A 63 0.77 -1.15 11.57
N ALA A 64 0.46 -0.65 10.37
CA ALA A 64 -0.62 0.29 10.15
C ALA A 64 -1.81 -0.45 9.54
N ALA A 65 -2.99 -0.28 10.11
CA ALA A 65 -4.21 -1.00 9.73
C ALA A 65 -5.37 -0.03 9.53
N ILE A 66 -6.14 -0.25 8.47
CA ILE A 66 -7.40 0.46 8.30
C ILE A 66 -8.40 -0.05 9.35
N ASP A 67 -9.03 0.87 10.07
CA ASP A 67 -10.22 0.64 10.89
C ASP A 67 -11.40 1.27 10.16
N PHE A 68 -12.29 0.44 9.63
CA PHE A 68 -13.47 0.90 8.92
C PHE A 68 -14.72 0.12 9.31
N VAL A 69 -15.66 0.84 9.91
CA VAL A 69 -17.04 0.42 10.15
C VAL A 69 -17.93 1.64 9.89
N GLN A 70 -19.23 1.47 9.64
CA GLN A 70 -20.14 2.53 9.12
C GLN A 70 -20.03 3.93 9.77
N SER A 71 -19.53 4.06 11.00
CA SER A 71 -19.34 5.33 11.72
C SER A 71 -17.88 5.74 11.97
N VAL A 72 -16.90 4.90 11.65
CA VAL A 72 -15.46 5.13 11.92
C VAL A 72 -14.67 4.85 10.65
N ALA A 73 -13.90 5.82 10.20
CA ALA A 73 -12.88 5.63 9.18
C ALA A 73 -11.56 6.16 9.74
N ALA A 74 -10.65 5.24 10.05
CA ALA A 74 -9.35 5.57 10.61
C ALA A 74 -8.24 4.68 10.06
N VAL A 75 -7.01 5.15 10.20
CA VAL A 75 -5.81 4.30 10.17
C VAL A 75 -5.28 4.21 11.60
N LYS A 76 -5.10 2.98 12.08
CA LYS A 76 -4.56 2.64 13.40
C LYS A 76 -3.13 2.15 13.29
N ILE A 77 -2.28 2.62 14.18
CA ILE A 77 -0.88 2.22 14.28
C ILE A 77 -0.73 1.27 15.46
N PHE A 78 -0.12 0.12 15.21
CA PHE A 78 0.20 -0.90 16.19
C PHE A 78 1.70 -1.04 16.28
N LYS A 79 2.26 -0.69 17.44
CA LYS A 79 3.68 -0.84 17.74
C LYS A 79 3.99 -2.29 18.06
N ASN A 80 5.02 -2.85 17.43
CA ASN A 80 5.59 -4.12 17.84
C ASN A 80 6.44 -3.91 19.10
N ILE A 81 6.14 -4.66 20.15
CA ILE A 81 6.83 -4.62 21.44
C ILE A 81 7.76 -5.83 21.63
N GLY A 82 8.02 -6.57 20.54
CA GLY A 82 8.91 -7.71 20.48
C GLY A 82 8.15 -9.04 20.36
N ASN A 83 8.84 -10.01 19.75
CA ASN A 83 8.36 -11.38 19.59
C ASN A 83 6.92 -11.46 19.00
N ALA A 84 6.70 -10.74 17.89
CA ALA A 84 5.42 -10.64 17.20
C ALA A 84 4.23 -10.22 18.10
N THR A 85 4.49 -9.45 19.15
CA THR A 85 3.46 -8.91 20.05
C THR A 85 3.27 -7.43 19.80
N PHE A 86 2.01 -6.97 19.73
CA PHE A 86 1.69 -5.60 19.34
C PHE A 86 0.83 -4.88 20.39
N THR A 87 1.00 -3.57 20.49
CA THR A 87 0.12 -2.67 21.24
C THR A 87 -0.39 -1.56 20.34
N ALA A 88 -1.63 -1.11 20.54
CA ALA A 88 -2.12 0.07 19.87
C ALA A 88 -1.29 1.30 20.29
N LEU A 89 -0.82 2.07 19.31
CA LEU A 89 0.02 3.25 19.51
C LEU A 89 -0.74 4.54 19.21
N ALA A 90 -1.46 4.58 18.08
CA ALA A 90 -2.18 5.77 17.64
C ALA A 90 -3.35 5.41 16.72
N SER A 91 -4.25 6.37 16.50
CA SER A 91 -5.36 6.26 15.56
C SER A 91 -5.64 7.63 14.97
N TYR A 92 -5.73 7.69 13.64
CA TYR A 92 -5.96 8.93 12.90
C TYR A 92 -7.19 8.80 12.01
N SER A 93 -8.07 9.80 12.03
CA SER A 93 -9.22 9.84 11.13
C SER A 93 -8.75 9.96 9.68
N VAL A 94 -9.40 9.23 8.79
CA VAL A 94 -9.17 9.27 7.34
C VAL A 94 -10.47 9.57 6.61
N THR A 95 -10.38 9.85 5.32
CA THR A 95 -11.55 10.02 4.46
C THR A 95 -12.39 8.74 4.45
N GLN A 96 -13.72 8.89 4.50
CA GLN A 96 -14.65 7.75 4.61
C GLN A 96 -14.47 6.70 3.51
N GLY A 97 -14.80 5.45 3.81
CA GLY A 97 -14.59 4.33 2.88
C GLY A 97 -13.13 4.00 2.54
N PRO A 98 -12.18 4.02 3.51
CA PRO A 98 -10.80 3.59 3.27
C PRO A 98 -10.74 2.10 2.94
N THR A 99 -9.97 1.74 1.91
CA THR A 99 -9.83 0.34 1.47
C THR A 99 -8.40 -0.05 1.10
N VAL A 100 -7.43 0.82 1.32
CA VAL A 100 -6.02 0.52 1.08
C VAL A 100 -5.17 1.44 1.93
N VAL A 101 -4.06 0.92 2.44
CA VAL A 101 -3.02 1.67 3.12
C VAL A 101 -1.67 1.16 2.63
N SER A 102 -0.77 2.08 2.29
CA SER A 102 0.60 1.80 1.89
C SER A 102 1.55 2.72 2.66
N SER A 103 2.79 2.28 2.86
CA SER A 103 3.81 3.05 3.57
C SER A 103 5.12 3.17 2.78
N GLY A 104 5.80 4.30 2.93
CA GLY A 104 7.13 4.58 2.36
C GLY A 104 7.59 5.98 2.76
N ASP A 105 8.89 6.28 2.66
CA ASP A 105 9.43 7.61 2.99
C ASP A 105 9.12 8.61 1.85
N LEU A 106 8.11 9.45 2.02
CA LEU A 106 7.64 10.37 0.99
C LEU A 106 8.30 11.76 1.05
N ASN A 107 9.05 12.05 2.12
CA ASN A 107 9.64 13.37 2.36
C ASN A 107 11.18 13.35 2.50
N GLY A 108 11.80 12.18 2.44
CA GLY A 108 13.25 11.98 2.49
C GLY A 108 13.84 12.06 3.90
N ASP A 109 13.04 11.91 4.95
CA ASP A 109 13.50 11.98 6.35
C ASP A 109 13.86 10.60 6.94
N ASN A 110 13.81 9.54 6.14
CA ASN A 110 14.00 8.13 6.49
C ASN A 110 12.98 7.59 7.50
N ARG A 111 11.79 8.18 7.57
CA ARG A 111 10.68 7.66 8.38
C ARG A 111 9.56 7.25 7.43
N PRO A 112 9.08 6.00 7.51
CA PRO A 112 7.98 5.58 6.65
C PRO A 112 6.72 6.40 6.95
N ASP A 113 6.24 7.10 5.93
CA ASP A 113 4.96 7.82 5.89
C ASP A 113 3.83 6.88 5.46
N LEU A 114 2.58 7.38 5.44
CA LEU A 114 1.42 6.60 5.01
C LEU A 114 0.63 7.30 3.90
N VAL A 115 0.11 6.49 2.98
CA VAL A 115 -0.93 6.89 2.03
C VAL A 115 -2.12 5.98 2.22
N VAL A 116 -3.30 6.57 2.42
CA VAL A 116 -4.57 5.85 2.62
C VAL A 116 -5.51 6.16 1.48
N GLY A 117 -5.99 5.14 0.77
CA GLY A 117 -6.93 5.29 -0.34
C GLY A 117 -8.36 4.97 0.08
N SER A 118 -9.28 5.88 -0.25
CA SER A 118 -10.70 5.82 0.07
C SER A 118 -11.54 5.57 -1.16
N PHE A 119 -11.75 4.28 -1.47
CA PHE A 119 -12.44 3.78 -2.66
C PHE A 119 -13.82 4.38 -2.84
N TYR A 120 -14.65 4.42 -1.79
CA TYR A 120 -16.04 4.87 -1.90
C TYR A 120 -16.22 6.39 -1.90
N ASN A 121 -15.16 7.14 -1.57
CA ASN A 121 -15.19 8.61 -1.51
C ASN A 121 -14.16 9.27 -2.42
N ASN A 122 -13.57 8.52 -3.36
CA ASN A 122 -12.81 9.11 -4.46
C ASN A 122 -11.65 10.00 -3.96
N ALA A 123 -10.94 9.51 -2.95
CA ALA A 123 -9.92 10.28 -2.26
C ALA A 123 -8.72 9.44 -1.84
N PHE A 124 -7.59 10.10 -1.61
CA PHE A 124 -6.51 9.55 -0.80
C PHE A 124 -5.98 10.60 0.18
N ASP A 125 -5.52 10.12 1.33
CA ASP A 125 -4.90 10.91 2.38
C ASP A 125 -3.40 10.59 2.47
N ILE A 126 -2.56 11.60 2.67
CA ILE A 126 -1.12 11.47 2.94
C ILE A 126 -0.86 11.89 4.38
N PHE A 127 -0.24 11.01 5.14
CA PHE A 127 0.20 11.26 6.51
C PHE A 127 1.72 11.21 6.59
N LEU A 128 2.34 12.28 7.08
CA LEU A 128 3.76 12.29 7.37
C LEU A 128 4.05 11.75 8.77
N ASN A 129 5.08 10.93 8.90
CA ASN A 129 5.56 10.39 10.14
C ASN A 129 6.44 11.41 10.88
N THR A 130 5.90 11.95 11.97
CA THR A 130 6.59 12.93 12.83
C THR A 130 7.60 12.29 13.79
N GLY A 131 7.73 10.97 13.77
CA GLY A 131 8.60 10.16 14.63
C GLY A 131 7.85 9.47 15.76
N ASN A 132 8.48 8.45 16.36
CA ASN A 132 7.91 7.64 17.44
C ASN A 132 6.52 7.05 17.10
N GLY A 133 6.28 6.74 15.81
CA GLY A 133 5.01 6.22 15.29
C GLY A 133 3.83 7.20 15.40
N GLN A 134 4.11 8.50 15.46
CA GLN A 134 3.09 9.56 15.40
C GLN A 134 3.02 10.17 14.01
N PHE A 135 1.81 10.41 13.52
CA PHE A 135 1.55 10.91 12.18
C PHE A 135 0.77 12.22 12.17
N THR A 136 0.96 13.01 11.12
CA THR A 136 0.16 14.22 10.84
C THR A 136 -0.38 14.14 9.42
N LEU A 137 -1.69 14.41 9.26
CA LEU A 137 -2.31 14.54 7.94
C LEU A 137 -1.70 15.75 7.22
N LEU A 138 -0.98 15.50 6.13
CA LEU A 138 -0.40 16.54 5.29
C LEU A 138 -1.39 17.03 4.25
N HIS A 139 -2.05 16.09 3.56
CA HIS A 139 -2.89 16.39 2.42
C HIS A 139 -3.97 15.34 2.22
N THR A 140 -5.14 15.79 1.75
CA THR A 140 -6.22 14.95 1.23
C THR A 140 -6.47 15.38 -0.21
N GLU A 141 -6.30 14.47 -1.16
CA GLU A 141 -6.73 14.67 -2.54
C GLU A 141 -8.11 14.05 -2.71
N THR A 142 -9.05 14.79 -3.31
CA THR A 142 -10.47 14.40 -3.48
C THR A 142 -10.88 14.28 -4.94
N LYS A 143 -9.94 14.47 -5.87
CA LYS A 143 -10.13 14.35 -7.31
C LYS A 143 -9.42 13.12 -7.86
N VAL A 144 -9.55 12.02 -7.12
CA VAL A 144 -9.09 10.68 -7.50
C VAL A 144 -10.33 9.80 -7.65
N SER A 145 -10.28 8.72 -8.40
CA SER A 145 -11.47 7.90 -8.66
C SER A 145 -11.27 6.46 -8.18
N SER A 146 -12.13 5.98 -7.29
CA SER A 146 -12.14 4.62 -6.73
C SER A 146 -10.77 3.95 -6.55
N PRO A 147 -9.84 4.54 -5.76
CA PRO A 147 -8.51 3.99 -5.58
C PRO A 147 -8.58 2.60 -4.93
N ARG A 148 -7.98 1.60 -5.58
CA ARG A 148 -8.04 0.19 -5.18
C ARG A 148 -6.72 -0.33 -4.63
N ALA A 149 -5.61 0.04 -5.27
CA ALA A 149 -4.26 -0.26 -4.83
C ALA A 149 -3.41 1.00 -4.90
N ILE A 150 -2.38 1.07 -4.04
CA ILE A 150 -1.40 2.15 -3.99
C ILE A 150 -0.01 1.53 -3.95
N LEU A 151 0.81 1.86 -4.95
CA LEU A 151 2.23 1.54 -4.96
C LEU A 151 3.03 2.81 -4.69
N ILE A 152 4.13 2.66 -3.95
CA ILE A 152 5.05 3.72 -3.58
C ILE A 152 6.44 3.30 -4.08
N GLN A 153 6.95 3.97 -5.11
CA GLN A 153 8.23 3.63 -5.73
C GLN A 153 8.71 4.80 -6.59
N ASP A 154 10.03 5.01 -6.67
CA ASP A 154 10.61 5.96 -7.62
C ASP A 154 10.46 5.42 -9.06
N VAL A 155 9.67 6.09 -9.89
CA VAL A 155 9.45 5.72 -11.31
C VAL A 155 10.09 6.69 -12.29
N ASN A 156 10.71 7.76 -11.78
CA ASN A 156 11.28 8.82 -12.58
C ASN A 156 12.82 8.91 -12.46
N GLY A 157 13.41 8.23 -11.48
CA GLY A 157 14.85 8.12 -11.24
C GLY A 157 15.45 9.23 -10.37
N ASP A 158 14.64 10.02 -9.68
CA ASP A 158 15.10 11.14 -8.85
C ASP A 158 15.28 10.79 -7.37
N GLN A 159 15.18 9.50 -7.02
CA GLN A 159 15.32 8.94 -5.68
C GLN A 159 14.25 9.42 -4.69
N LYS A 160 13.12 9.94 -5.19
CA LYS A 160 11.94 10.25 -4.38
C LYS A 160 10.83 9.29 -4.79
N PRO A 161 10.25 8.54 -3.86
CA PRO A 161 9.22 7.60 -4.24
C PRO A 161 7.95 8.34 -4.68
N ASP A 162 7.45 7.97 -5.85
CA ASP A 162 6.23 8.45 -6.47
C ASP A 162 5.04 7.57 -6.06
N LEU A 163 3.80 8.02 -6.32
CA LEU A 163 2.60 7.21 -6.10
C LEU A 163 2.03 6.71 -7.42
N ILE A 164 1.65 5.43 -7.43
CA ILE A 164 0.84 4.84 -8.49
C ILE A 164 -0.43 4.29 -7.88
N LEU A 165 -1.58 4.80 -8.35
CA LEU A 165 -2.89 4.40 -7.86
C LEU A 165 -3.64 3.66 -8.96
N THR A 166 -4.30 2.56 -8.62
CA THR A 166 -5.23 1.88 -9.54
C THR A 166 -6.67 2.31 -9.29
N HIS A 167 -7.41 2.58 -10.36
CA HIS A 167 -8.77 3.10 -10.33
C HIS A 167 -9.74 2.05 -10.86
N TRP A 168 -10.41 1.36 -9.94
CA TRP A 168 -11.17 0.14 -10.23
C TRP A 168 -12.35 0.37 -11.18
N GLU A 169 -13.08 1.47 -11.01
CA GLU A 169 -14.31 1.76 -11.75
C GLU A 169 -14.02 2.49 -13.08
N GLU A 170 -12.92 3.24 -13.14
CA GLU A 170 -12.54 4.05 -14.31
C GLU A 170 -11.63 3.31 -15.28
N PHE A 171 -11.15 2.12 -14.91
CA PHE A 171 -10.24 1.31 -15.73
C PHE A 171 -8.96 2.07 -16.08
N THR A 172 -8.45 2.82 -15.11
CA THR A 172 -7.23 3.61 -15.26
C THR A 172 -6.26 3.37 -14.11
N ILE A 173 -5.03 3.82 -14.29
CA ILE A 173 -4.11 4.12 -13.20
C ILE A 173 -3.73 5.59 -13.26
N SER A 174 -3.32 6.16 -12.13
CA SER A 174 -2.69 7.47 -12.08
C SER A 174 -1.29 7.40 -11.49
N VAL A 175 -0.39 8.22 -12.03
CA VAL A 175 0.99 8.37 -11.57
C VAL A 175 1.17 9.78 -11.04
N TRP A 176 1.64 9.90 -9.79
CA TRP A 176 1.80 11.16 -9.08
C TRP A 176 3.27 11.33 -8.70
N ILE A 177 3.93 12.30 -9.32
CA ILE A 177 5.36 12.54 -9.13
C ILE A 177 5.59 13.31 -7.84
N ASN A 178 6.48 12.81 -6.99
CA ASN A 178 6.78 13.38 -5.68
C ASN A 178 7.75 14.57 -5.81
N ASN A 179 7.43 15.67 -5.14
CA ASN A 179 8.35 16.81 -5.08
C ASN A 179 9.50 16.60 -4.06
N GLY A 180 9.38 15.60 -3.18
CA GLY A 180 10.37 15.20 -2.18
C GLY A 180 10.10 15.76 -0.79
N ASN A 181 8.87 16.20 -0.53
CA ASN A 181 8.44 16.75 0.76
C ASN A 181 7.04 16.23 1.15
N GLY A 182 6.63 15.09 0.58
CA GLY A 182 5.29 14.54 0.71
C GLY A 182 4.22 15.22 -0.14
N THR A 183 4.55 16.26 -0.93
CA THR A 183 3.62 16.84 -1.91
C THR A 183 3.84 16.26 -3.29
N PHE A 184 2.77 16.17 -4.07
CA PHE A 184 2.80 15.54 -5.38
C PHE A 184 2.35 16.49 -6.48
N GLN A 185 2.93 16.32 -7.66
CA GLN A 185 2.41 16.91 -8.89
C GLN A 185 1.04 16.32 -9.22
N LYS A 186 0.27 17.02 -10.07
CA LYS A 186 -1.02 16.51 -10.53
C LYS A 186 -0.86 15.15 -11.20
N GLY A 187 -1.65 14.17 -10.76
CA GLY A 187 -1.64 12.83 -11.33
C GLY A 187 -1.88 12.79 -12.84
N ILE A 188 -1.08 12.00 -13.54
CA ILE A 188 -1.26 11.68 -14.96
C ILE A 188 -1.95 10.32 -15.06
N TYR A 189 -3.01 10.26 -15.88
CA TYR A 189 -3.87 9.08 -15.97
C TYR A 189 -3.60 8.27 -17.24
N TYR A 190 -3.58 6.95 -17.09
CA TYR A 190 -3.37 6.00 -18.17
C TYR A 190 -4.49 4.96 -18.19
N ALA A 191 -5.04 4.70 -19.37
CA ALA A 191 -6.03 3.65 -19.55
C ALA A 191 -5.43 2.27 -19.35
N THR A 192 -6.23 1.35 -18.82
CA THR A 192 -5.91 -0.06 -18.57
C THR A 192 -7.05 -0.95 -19.04
N GLY A 193 -6.95 -2.26 -18.78
CA GLY A 193 -8.08 -3.18 -18.90
C GLY A 193 -9.11 -3.03 -17.78
N ASN A 194 -10.10 -3.91 -17.76
CA ASN A 194 -11.25 -3.78 -16.85
C ASN A 194 -10.87 -4.10 -15.40
N SER A 195 -11.23 -3.17 -14.51
CA SER A 195 -11.08 -3.28 -13.06
C SER A 195 -9.64 -3.62 -12.64
N PRO A 196 -8.72 -2.65 -12.83
CA PRO A 196 -7.33 -2.82 -12.45
C PRO A 196 -7.24 -3.09 -10.94
N GLY A 197 -6.50 -4.13 -10.60
CA GLY A 197 -6.28 -4.62 -9.25
C GLY A 197 -4.93 -4.18 -8.71
N GLU A 198 -4.10 -5.17 -8.39
CA GLU A 198 -2.72 -4.95 -7.97
C GLU A 198 -1.86 -4.59 -9.17
N ALA A 199 -0.86 -3.74 -8.92
CA ALA A 199 0.20 -3.41 -9.86
C ALA A 199 1.56 -3.90 -9.35
N SER A 200 2.52 -4.01 -10.25
CA SER A 200 3.92 -4.34 -9.94
C SER A 200 4.83 -3.61 -10.90
N LEU A 201 6.04 -3.27 -10.43
CA LEU A 201 7.06 -2.57 -11.20
C LEU A 201 8.23 -3.50 -11.46
N ALA A 202 8.70 -3.54 -12.71
CA ALA A 202 9.91 -4.24 -13.12
C ALA A 202 10.39 -3.67 -14.46
N ASP A 203 11.69 -3.71 -14.72
CA ASP A 203 12.20 -3.44 -16.07
C ASP A 203 11.90 -4.65 -16.97
N ILE A 204 10.81 -4.58 -17.74
CA ILE A 204 10.31 -5.71 -18.56
C ILE A 204 11.05 -5.75 -19.90
N ASP A 205 11.60 -4.63 -20.33
CA ASP A 205 12.13 -4.45 -21.67
C ASP A 205 13.66 -4.26 -21.75
N GLY A 206 14.31 -4.08 -20.61
CA GLY A 206 15.76 -3.99 -20.46
C GLY A 206 16.32 -2.58 -20.67
N ASP A 207 15.52 -1.52 -20.61
CA ASP A 207 15.96 -0.14 -20.79
C ASP A 207 16.43 0.54 -19.49
N GLY A 208 16.34 -0.16 -18.35
CA GLY A 208 16.74 0.32 -17.03
C GLY A 208 15.68 1.17 -16.32
N LEU A 209 14.49 1.33 -16.89
CA LEU A 209 13.36 2.01 -16.26
C LEU A 209 12.32 0.99 -15.79
N PRO A 210 11.71 1.15 -14.61
CA PRO A 210 10.69 0.23 -14.15
C PRO A 210 9.37 0.44 -14.93
N ASP A 211 8.94 -0.59 -15.65
CA ASP A 211 7.65 -0.70 -16.33
C ASP A 211 6.56 -1.17 -15.37
N LEU A 212 5.29 -0.87 -15.70
CA LEU A 212 4.12 -1.28 -14.92
C LEU A 212 3.45 -2.52 -15.50
N ALA A 213 3.20 -3.51 -14.65
CA ALA A 213 2.31 -4.64 -14.92
C ALA A 213 1.12 -4.59 -13.96
N ILE A 214 -0.10 -4.63 -14.48
CA ILE A 214 -1.34 -4.45 -13.70
C ILE A 214 -2.30 -5.59 -13.99
N SER A 215 -2.76 -6.26 -12.94
CA SER A 215 -3.80 -7.29 -13.04
C SER A 215 -5.17 -6.67 -13.35
N ASN A 216 -5.89 -7.18 -14.36
CA ASN A 216 -7.25 -6.72 -14.68
C ASN A 216 -8.25 -7.80 -14.26
N LYS A 217 -8.94 -7.58 -13.14
CA LYS A 217 -9.66 -8.67 -12.44
C LYS A 217 -10.92 -9.15 -13.17
N ASN A 218 -11.54 -8.30 -14.00
CA ASN A 218 -12.84 -8.60 -14.60
C ASN A 218 -12.78 -9.10 -16.05
N ASN A 219 -11.59 -9.26 -16.63
CA ASN A 219 -11.44 -9.74 -18.02
C ASN A 219 -10.29 -10.74 -18.22
N ASN A 220 -9.64 -11.22 -17.16
CA ASN A 220 -8.51 -12.17 -17.22
C ASN A 220 -7.39 -11.67 -18.14
N THR A 221 -7.01 -10.39 -17.98
CA THR A 221 -5.91 -9.79 -18.73
C THR A 221 -4.93 -9.09 -17.79
N ILE A 222 -3.76 -8.77 -18.31
CA ILE A 222 -2.76 -7.91 -17.67
C ILE A 222 -2.56 -6.69 -18.56
N SER A 223 -2.52 -5.50 -17.98
CA SER A 223 -2.09 -4.27 -18.65
C SER A 223 -0.60 -4.07 -18.43
N ILE A 224 0.18 -3.93 -19.50
CA ILE A 224 1.59 -3.58 -19.45
C ILE A 224 1.77 -2.16 -19.96
N LEU A 225 2.28 -1.26 -19.12
CA LEU A 225 2.60 0.11 -19.49
C LEU A 225 4.11 0.29 -19.42
N ARG A 226 4.74 0.53 -20.57
CA ARG A 226 6.18 0.77 -20.62
C ARG A 226 6.51 2.18 -20.14
N ASN A 227 7.50 2.30 -19.27
CA ASN A 227 8.04 3.59 -18.86
C ASN A 227 8.74 4.24 -20.07
N LYS A 228 8.62 5.56 -20.20
CA LYS A 228 9.20 6.38 -21.26
C LYS A 228 10.18 7.40 -20.71
N GLY A 229 10.52 7.27 -19.42
CA GLY A 229 11.37 8.18 -18.69
C GLY A 229 10.58 9.24 -17.95
N GLN A 230 11.20 9.80 -16.91
CA GLN A 230 10.64 10.89 -16.12
C GLN A 230 9.23 10.59 -15.57
N GLY A 231 8.96 9.32 -15.23
CA GLY A 231 7.68 8.87 -14.70
C GLY A 231 6.50 8.90 -15.69
N HIS A 232 6.77 9.05 -16.99
CA HIS A 232 5.74 9.01 -18.02
C HIS A 232 5.65 7.62 -18.63
N PHE A 233 4.43 7.11 -18.76
CA PHE A 233 4.18 5.79 -19.33
C PHE A 233 3.57 5.87 -20.74
N GLY A 234 3.83 4.85 -21.55
CA GLY A 234 3.13 4.65 -22.82
C GLY A 234 1.70 4.12 -22.64
N SER A 235 0.96 4.03 -23.74
CA SER A 235 -0.34 3.35 -23.74
C SER A 235 -0.20 1.89 -23.31
N ALA A 236 -1.19 1.40 -22.57
CA ALA A 236 -1.22 0.01 -22.11
C ALA A 236 -1.28 -0.97 -23.28
N SER A 237 -0.40 -1.97 -23.25
CA SER A 237 -0.57 -3.20 -24.01
C SER A 237 -1.36 -4.20 -23.17
N ILE A 238 -2.49 -4.69 -23.68
CA ILE A 238 -3.37 -5.61 -22.95
C ILE A 238 -3.08 -7.04 -23.39
N VAL A 239 -2.65 -7.87 -22.45
CA VAL A 239 -2.26 -9.26 -22.67
C VAL A 239 -3.27 -10.18 -22.00
N ALA A 240 -3.87 -11.10 -22.76
CA ALA A 240 -4.76 -12.11 -22.19
C ALA A 240 -3.97 -13.13 -21.37
N THR A 241 -4.50 -13.53 -20.21
CA THR A 241 -4.02 -14.66 -19.42
C THR A 241 -5.01 -15.80 -19.60
N PRO A 242 -4.90 -16.60 -20.67
CA PRO A 242 -5.79 -17.75 -20.84
C PRO A 242 -5.65 -18.67 -19.63
N LEU A 243 -6.78 -19.08 -19.05
CA LEU A 243 -6.76 -20.16 -18.06
C LEU A 243 -6.23 -21.41 -18.77
N PRO A 244 -5.31 -22.17 -18.15
CA PRO A 244 -4.99 -23.49 -18.66
C PRO A 244 -6.27 -24.32 -18.74
N VAL A 245 -6.51 -24.88 -19.92
CA VAL A 245 -7.63 -25.79 -20.23
C VAL A 245 -7.50 -27.09 -19.46
#